data_AF-A0A6N2Y241-F1
#
_entry.id   AF-A0A6N2Y241-F1
#
_cell.length_a   1.000
_cell.length_b   1.000
_cell.length_c   1.000
_cell.angle_alpha   90.00
_cell.angle_beta   90.00
_cell.angle_gamma   90.00
#
_symmetry.space_group_name_H-M   'P 1'
#
loop_
_entity.id
_entity.type
_entity.pdbx_description
1 polymer ?
#
loop_
_entity_poly.entity_id
_entity_poly.type
_entity_poly.pdbx_seq_one_letter_code
_entity_poly.pdbx_strand_id
1 'polypeptide(L)'
;MTSAISEGANTNDLLAQAASFIPTTYLDAKGIFTAIIVSIGCVEIMRVMLKKNIRFKMPEGVPPAIASSFDSILPLFVCMGVFYGLSLIIQNISGELLPSLIMTILAPAISGLDSLLGICLITIIAQTFWFFGLHGASITQPIRLPFMQMYLMANITAFSAGEPIVNFFTQPFWSYVITLGGGGATLGLCILLLRSKSVELKTLGKLSIGPAIFNINEPIIFGLPMVLNPLMMIPFIFVPVINTIIAYTCMALNIVGKGVVETPWTTPAPIGAALGCMDIKAGIMVIILIILDMLLYYPFFKLMEKQKLAEENS
;
A
#
# COMPACT_ATOMS: atom_id res chain seq x y z
N MET A 1 -27.08 -18.78 27.78
CA MET A 1 -27.91 -19.75 27.04
C MET A 1 -29.37 -19.42 27.34
N THR A 2 -29.97 -18.55 26.53
CA THR A 2 -31.39 -18.10 26.46
C THR A 2 -31.33 -16.77 25.67
N SER A 3 -32.00 -16.49 24.56
CA SER A 3 -33.09 -17.13 23.82
C SER A 3 -32.94 -16.71 22.35
N ALA A 4 -32.94 -17.64 21.41
CA ALA A 4 -32.99 -17.30 19.99
C ALA A 4 -33.68 -18.43 19.20
N ILE A 5 -34.95 -18.65 19.49
CA ILE A 5 -35.85 -19.28 18.53
C ILE A 5 -37.09 -18.40 18.54
N SER A 6 -37.15 -17.42 17.64
CA SER A 6 -38.44 -16.77 17.35
C SER A 6 -39.31 -17.79 16.64
N GLU A 7 -40.54 -17.96 17.09
CA GLU A 7 -41.54 -18.77 16.40
C GLU A 7 -41.72 -18.20 14.98
N GLY A 8 -41.22 -18.94 13.98
CA GLY A 8 -41.24 -18.53 12.57
C GLY A 8 -39.95 -18.80 11.78
N ALA A 9 -38.86 -19.24 12.41
CA ALA A 9 -37.64 -19.61 11.68
C ALA A 9 -37.90 -20.81 10.75
N ASN A 10 -37.75 -20.59 9.43
CA ASN A 10 -37.83 -21.64 8.42
C ASN A 10 -36.68 -22.65 8.67
N THR A 11 -36.93 -23.94 8.45
CA THR A 11 -35.91 -25.01 8.50
C THR A 11 -34.63 -24.64 7.72
N ASN A 12 -34.72 -23.89 6.63
CA ASN A 12 -33.57 -23.39 5.87
C ASN A 12 -32.73 -22.36 6.65
N ASP A 13 -33.34 -21.49 7.47
CA ASP A 13 -32.63 -20.50 8.29
C ASP A 13 -31.89 -21.19 9.46
N LEU A 14 -32.51 -22.23 10.02
CA LEU A 14 -31.91 -23.07 11.06
C LEU A 14 -30.78 -23.94 10.50
N LEU A 15 -30.93 -24.47 9.28
CA LEU A 15 -29.89 -25.23 8.59
C LEU A 15 -28.72 -24.34 8.13
N ALA A 16 -28.97 -23.08 7.75
CA ALA A 16 -27.93 -22.10 7.45
C ALA A 16 -27.11 -21.71 8.70
N GLN A 17 -27.72 -21.72 9.89
CA GLN A 17 -27.01 -21.57 11.17
C GLN A 17 -26.33 -22.86 11.65
N ALA A 18 -26.82 -24.04 11.26
CA ALA A 18 -26.31 -25.34 11.70
C ALA A 18 -25.11 -25.85 10.86
N ALA A 19 -24.87 -25.29 9.69
CA ALA A 19 -23.58 -25.47 9.03
C ALA A 19 -22.54 -24.67 9.82
N SER A 20 -21.65 -25.38 10.52
CA SER A 20 -20.46 -24.81 11.19
C SER A 20 -19.52 -24.21 10.14
N PHE A 21 -19.91 -23.07 9.57
CA PHE A 21 -19.01 -22.23 8.81
C PHE A 21 -18.03 -21.62 9.81
N ILE A 22 -16.73 -21.75 9.54
CA ILE A 22 -15.73 -20.92 10.22
C ILE A 22 -16.15 -19.47 9.96
N PRO A 23 -16.46 -18.66 10.99
CA PRO A 23 -16.83 -17.27 10.77
C PRO A 23 -15.70 -16.58 10.01
N THR A 24 -15.95 -16.18 8.77
CA THR A 24 -14.95 -15.57 7.89
C THR A 24 -14.78 -14.07 8.17
N THR A 25 -15.49 -13.53 9.16
CA THR A 25 -15.56 -12.11 9.52
C THR A 25 -14.21 -11.45 9.76
N TYR A 26 -13.20 -12.20 10.21
CA TYR A 26 -11.84 -11.69 10.44
C TYR A 26 -10.80 -12.35 9.54
N LEU A 27 -11.24 -13.02 8.47
CA LEU A 27 -10.37 -13.50 7.40
C LEU A 27 -10.23 -12.46 6.27
N ASP A 28 -10.88 -11.29 6.41
CA ASP A 28 -10.85 -10.16 5.48
C ASP A 28 -10.00 -8.98 6.01
N ALA A 29 -10.28 -7.76 5.52
CA ALA A 29 -9.71 -6.49 5.96
C ALA A 29 -9.58 -6.34 7.49
N LYS A 30 -10.62 -6.77 8.23
CA LYS A 30 -10.73 -6.58 9.69
C LYS A 30 -9.70 -7.40 10.46
N GLY A 31 -9.16 -8.46 9.85
CA GLY A 31 -8.17 -9.35 10.47
C GLY A 31 -6.72 -8.95 10.27
N ILE A 32 -6.41 -8.06 9.31
CA ILE A 32 -5.03 -7.83 8.82
C ILE A 32 -4.08 -7.41 9.95
N PHE A 33 -4.45 -6.43 10.77
CA PHE A 33 -3.58 -5.97 11.87
C PHE A 33 -3.40 -7.04 12.95
N THR A 34 -4.42 -7.83 13.22
CA THR A 34 -4.31 -8.97 14.14
C THR A 34 -3.37 -10.03 13.57
N ALA A 35 -3.48 -10.35 12.28
CA ALA A 35 -2.61 -11.30 11.62
C ALA A 35 -1.13 -10.85 11.68
N ILE A 36 -0.84 -9.56 11.50
CA ILE A 36 0.51 -9.01 11.64
C ILE A 36 1.04 -9.19 13.08
N ILE A 37 0.29 -8.79 14.09
CA ILE A 37 0.73 -8.86 15.50
C ILE A 37 0.91 -10.32 15.93
N VAL A 38 -0.07 -11.18 15.63
CA VAL A 38 -0.05 -12.59 16.01
C VAL A 38 1.06 -13.34 15.27
N SER A 39 1.27 -13.08 13.97
CA SER A 39 2.34 -13.74 13.21
C SER A 39 3.74 -13.38 13.73
N ILE A 40 3.99 -12.10 14.03
CA ILE A 40 5.26 -11.65 14.64
C ILE A 40 5.46 -12.36 15.98
N GLY A 41 4.44 -12.36 16.85
CA GLY A 41 4.56 -13.01 18.15
C GLY A 41 4.76 -14.53 18.05
N CYS A 42 4.06 -15.21 17.13
CA CYS A 42 4.28 -16.63 16.85
C CYS A 42 5.73 -16.90 16.42
N VAL A 43 6.25 -16.14 15.46
CA VAL A 43 7.63 -16.29 14.97
C VAL A 43 8.64 -16.05 16.10
N GLU A 44 8.43 -15.04 16.94
CA GLU A 44 9.32 -14.75 18.07
C GLU A 44 9.28 -15.85 19.15
N ILE A 45 8.09 -16.37 19.48
CA ILE A 45 7.94 -17.52 20.39
C ILE A 45 8.70 -18.72 19.84
N MET A 46 8.46 -19.07 18.57
CA MET A 46 9.12 -20.20 17.92
C MET A 46 10.64 -20.01 17.88
N ARG A 47 11.14 -18.82 17.52
CA ARG A 47 12.57 -18.50 17.52
C ARG A 47 13.20 -18.71 18.90
N VAL A 48 12.55 -18.20 19.96
CA VAL A 48 13.06 -18.34 21.33
C VAL A 48 13.09 -19.80 21.78
N MET A 49 12.03 -20.57 21.49
CA MET A 49 11.96 -21.98 21.85
C MET A 49 13.01 -22.82 21.12
N LEU A 50 13.17 -22.62 19.82
CA LEU A 50 14.20 -23.30 19.03
C LEU A 50 15.61 -22.92 19.51
N LYS A 51 15.89 -21.63 19.75
CA LYS A 51 17.18 -21.17 20.30
C LYS A 51 17.50 -21.78 21.66
N LYS A 52 16.49 -22.00 22.50
CA LYS A 52 16.63 -22.63 23.83
C LYS A 52 16.56 -24.16 23.80
N ASN A 53 16.49 -24.79 22.62
CA ASN A 53 16.30 -26.24 22.46
C ASN A 53 15.05 -26.80 23.16
N ILE A 54 13.99 -25.98 23.29
CA ILE A 54 12.69 -26.40 23.82
C ILE A 54 11.88 -27.00 22.66
N ARG A 55 12.16 -28.27 22.33
CA ARG A 55 11.54 -29.00 21.22
C ARG A 55 11.56 -30.50 21.45
N PHE A 56 10.73 -31.23 20.72
CA PHE A 56 10.78 -32.70 20.71
C PHE A 56 11.95 -33.17 19.85
N LYS A 57 13.00 -33.71 20.49
CA LYS A 57 14.20 -34.20 19.78
C LYS A 57 13.93 -35.58 19.18
N MET A 58 14.18 -35.73 17.88
CA MET A 58 14.13 -37.01 17.20
C MET A 58 15.44 -37.81 17.34
N PRO A 59 15.38 -39.15 17.36
CA PRO A 59 16.57 -39.99 17.33
C PRO A 59 17.45 -39.80 16.09
N GLU A 60 18.73 -40.17 16.22
CA GLU A 60 19.65 -40.25 15.08
C GLU A 60 19.15 -41.35 14.12
N GLY A 61 18.91 -40.99 12.86
CA GLY A 61 18.33 -41.88 11.83
C GLY A 61 16.98 -41.43 11.28
N VAL A 62 16.33 -40.44 11.90
CA VAL A 62 15.09 -39.85 11.37
C VAL A 62 15.42 -38.85 10.24
N PRO A 63 14.78 -38.96 9.05
CA PRO A 63 14.96 -38.01 7.96
C PRO A 63 14.75 -36.54 8.39
N PRO A 64 15.57 -35.58 7.89
CA PRO A 64 15.51 -34.19 8.32
C PRO A 64 14.13 -33.52 8.20
N ALA A 65 13.36 -33.85 7.15
CA ALA A 65 12.01 -33.31 6.96
C ALA A 65 11.03 -33.74 8.07
N ILE A 66 11.16 -34.97 8.55
CA ILE A 66 10.34 -35.50 9.66
C ILE A 66 10.78 -34.86 10.97
N ALA A 67 12.09 -34.80 11.22
CA ALA A 67 12.63 -34.15 12.42
C ALA A 67 12.20 -32.67 12.53
N SER A 68 12.26 -31.92 11.42
CA SER A 68 11.85 -30.51 11.38
C SER A 68 10.36 -30.29 11.69
N SER A 69 9.50 -31.20 11.24
CA SER A 69 8.07 -31.12 11.53
C SER A 69 7.81 -31.30 13.04
N PHE A 70 8.43 -32.31 13.67
CA PHE A 70 8.29 -32.58 15.10
C PHE A 70 8.95 -31.53 15.99
N ASP A 71 10.08 -30.98 15.56
CA ASP A 71 10.73 -29.85 16.22
C ASP A 71 9.80 -28.64 16.37
N SER A 72 8.85 -28.47 15.43
CA SER A 72 7.92 -27.35 15.38
C SER A 72 6.63 -27.58 16.16
N ILE A 73 6.30 -28.83 16.51
CA ILE A 73 5.02 -29.19 17.18
C ILE A 73 4.88 -28.49 18.54
N LEU A 74 5.88 -28.62 19.42
CA LEU A 74 5.81 -28.02 20.75
C LEU A 74 5.73 -26.48 20.67
N PRO A 75 6.58 -25.79 19.87
CA PRO A 75 6.41 -24.37 19.61
C PRO A 75 5.02 -23.97 19.12
N LEU A 76 4.40 -24.75 18.23
CA LEU A 76 3.07 -24.49 17.71
C LEU A 76 2.00 -24.57 18.81
N PHE A 77 2.06 -25.61 19.67
CA PHE A 77 1.14 -25.73 20.81
C PHE A 77 1.28 -24.57 21.80
N VAL A 78 2.51 -24.10 22.05
CA VAL A 78 2.73 -22.92 22.91
C VAL A 78 2.15 -21.67 22.27
N CYS A 79 2.37 -21.45 20.97
CA CYS A 79 1.77 -20.32 20.26
C CYS A 79 0.23 -20.35 20.37
N MET A 80 -0.38 -21.51 20.11
CA MET A 80 -1.82 -21.71 20.24
C MET A 80 -2.29 -21.39 21.67
N GLY A 81 -1.63 -21.94 22.70
CA GLY A 81 -1.98 -21.70 24.09
C GLY A 81 -1.89 -20.22 24.49
N VAL A 82 -0.83 -19.54 24.06
CA VAL A 82 -0.63 -18.10 24.36
C VAL A 82 -1.69 -17.24 23.68
N PHE A 83 -1.90 -17.37 22.37
CA PHE A 83 -2.83 -16.51 21.65
C PHE A 83 -4.29 -16.86 21.92
N TYR A 84 -4.62 -18.14 22.10
CA TYR A 84 -5.96 -18.54 22.53
C TYR A 84 -6.26 -18.05 23.95
N GLY A 85 -5.33 -18.25 24.88
CA GLY A 85 -5.47 -17.73 26.25
C GLY A 85 -5.61 -16.21 26.28
N LEU A 86 -4.78 -15.49 25.53
CA LEU A 86 -4.89 -14.03 25.38
C LEU A 86 -6.24 -13.61 24.82
N SER A 87 -6.73 -14.30 23.80
CA SER A 87 -8.04 -14.05 23.20
C SER A 87 -9.17 -14.22 24.22
N LEU A 88 -9.14 -15.26 25.05
CA LEU A 88 -10.13 -15.48 26.12
C LEU A 88 -10.06 -14.40 27.21
N ILE A 89 -8.85 -14.02 27.64
CA ILE A 89 -8.65 -12.97 28.66
C ILE A 89 -9.22 -11.65 28.16
N ILE A 90 -8.90 -11.26 26.92
CA ILE A 90 -9.40 -10.02 26.32
C ILE A 90 -10.92 -10.05 26.23
N GLN A 91 -11.51 -11.12 25.70
CA GLN A 91 -12.95 -11.27 25.61
C GLN A 91 -13.65 -11.15 26.97
N ASN A 92 -13.02 -11.67 28.04
CA ASN A 92 -13.59 -11.59 29.39
C ASN A 92 -13.54 -10.16 29.97
N ILE A 93 -12.47 -9.40 29.69
CA ILE A 93 -12.26 -8.07 30.25
C ILE A 93 -12.99 -6.99 29.43
N SER A 94 -12.83 -7.00 28.11
CA SER A 94 -13.37 -5.95 27.23
C SER A 94 -14.74 -6.27 26.66
N GLY A 95 -15.16 -7.54 26.67
CA GLY A 95 -16.34 -8.02 25.94
C GLY A 95 -16.15 -8.08 24.42
N GLU A 96 -14.97 -7.74 23.90
CA GLU A 96 -14.65 -7.74 22.48
C GLU A 96 -13.72 -8.89 22.09
N LEU A 97 -13.85 -9.36 20.85
CA LEU A 97 -12.85 -10.24 20.25
C LEU A 97 -11.53 -9.48 20.03
N LEU A 98 -10.38 -10.17 20.18
CA LEU A 98 -9.05 -9.57 19.99
C LEU A 98 -8.93 -8.71 18.71
N PRO A 99 -9.41 -9.14 17.52
CA PRO A 99 -9.34 -8.30 16.33
C PRO A 99 -10.16 -7.02 16.40
N SER A 100 -11.35 -7.07 17.03
CA SER A 100 -12.18 -5.88 17.25
C SER A 100 -11.45 -4.87 18.14
N LEU A 101 -10.86 -5.34 19.25
CA LEU A 101 -10.12 -4.48 20.17
C LEU A 101 -8.93 -3.81 19.47
N ILE A 102 -8.17 -4.55 18.66
CA ILE A 102 -7.05 -4.00 17.88
C ILE A 102 -7.55 -2.91 16.93
N MET A 103 -8.65 -3.15 16.22
CA MET A 103 -9.25 -2.16 15.32
C MET A 103 -9.71 -0.90 16.07
N THR A 104 -10.32 -1.05 17.24
CA THR A 104 -10.73 0.08 18.10
C THR A 104 -9.52 0.92 18.52
N ILE A 105 -8.42 0.29 18.93
CA ILE A 105 -7.18 0.99 19.30
C ILE A 105 -6.56 1.72 18.10
N LEU A 106 -6.59 1.09 16.92
CA LEU A 106 -5.99 1.64 15.70
C LEU A 106 -6.89 2.63 14.96
N ALA A 107 -8.17 2.75 15.33
CA ALA A 107 -9.16 3.57 14.63
C ALA A 107 -8.67 5.01 14.32
N PRO A 108 -8.01 5.75 15.24
CA PRO A 108 -7.49 7.08 14.93
C PRO A 108 -6.42 7.08 13.84
N ALA A 109 -5.52 6.09 13.83
CA ALA A 109 -4.48 5.94 12.82
C ALA A 109 -5.08 5.54 11.46
N ILE A 110 -6.11 4.70 11.49
CA ILE A 110 -6.88 4.30 10.32
C ILE A 110 -7.52 5.55 9.69
N SER A 111 -8.44 6.22 10.38
CA SER A 111 -9.09 7.41 9.84
C SER A 111 -8.10 8.53 9.49
N GLY A 112 -7.03 8.66 10.27
CA GLY A 112 -5.99 9.67 10.05
C GLY A 112 -5.25 9.47 8.75
N LEU A 113 -4.86 8.23 8.42
CA LEU A 113 -4.08 7.95 7.20
C LEU A 113 -4.93 8.01 5.92
N ASP A 114 -6.24 7.70 6.00
CA ASP A 114 -7.16 7.84 4.85
C ASP A 114 -7.61 9.29 4.58
N SER A 115 -7.32 10.21 5.51
CA SER A 115 -7.60 11.63 5.34
C SER A 115 -6.63 12.28 4.34
N LEU A 116 -7.08 13.35 3.65
CA LEU A 116 -6.23 14.11 2.73
C LEU A 116 -4.90 14.53 3.37
N LEU A 117 -4.93 15.02 4.61
CA LEU A 117 -3.72 15.42 5.33
C LEU A 117 -2.79 14.23 5.58
N GLY A 118 -3.34 13.09 6.00
CA GLY A 118 -2.57 11.86 6.21
C GLY A 118 -1.86 11.39 4.94
N ILE A 119 -2.59 11.35 3.82
CA ILE A 119 -2.04 10.96 2.51
C ILE A 119 -0.94 11.93 2.06
N CYS A 120 -1.14 13.23 2.22
CA CYS A 120 -0.13 14.24 1.90
C CYS A 120 1.13 14.08 2.76
N LEU A 121 0.98 13.86 4.07
CA LEU A 121 2.12 13.69 4.98
C LEU A 121 2.94 12.44 4.67
N ILE A 122 2.30 11.29 4.46
CA ILE A 122 3.02 10.06 4.11
C ILE A 122 3.69 10.17 2.74
N THR A 123 3.08 10.90 1.80
CA THR A 123 3.67 11.22 0.50
C THR A 123 4.93 12.06 0.67
N ILE A 124 4.88 13.15 1.43
CA ILE A 124 6.05 14.00 1.70
C ILE A 124 7.18 13.21 2.35
N ILE A 125 6.87 12.35 3.33
CA ILE A 125 7.86 11.49 3.98
C ILE A 125 8.53 10.57 2.93
N ALA A 126 7.74 9.91 2.08
CA ALA A 126 8.29 9.04 1.04
C ALA A 126 9.16 9.80 0.04
N GLN A 127 8.74 10.98 -0.45
CA GLN A 127 9.55 11.76 -1.39
C GLN A 127 10.80 12.34 -0.73
N THR A 128 10.76 12.65 0.57
CA THR A 128 11.93 13.09 1.33
C THR A 128 12.99 11.99 1.41
N PHE A 129 12.60 10.74 1.62
CA PHE A 129 13.56 9.62 1.55
C PHE A 129 14.19 9.51 0.16
N TRP A 130 13.40 9.63 -0.90
CA TRP A 130 13.92 9.63 -2.26
C TRP A 130 14.89 10.78 -2.54
N PHE A 131 14.64 11.97 -1.99
CA PHE A 131 15.56 13.11 -2.07
C PHE A 131 16.93 12.78 -1.45
N PHE A 132 16.98 11.99 -0.38
CA PHE A 132 18.22 11.47 0.21
C PHE A 132 18.80 10.23 -0.49
N GLY A 133 18.23 9.80 -1.62
CA GLY A 133 18.68 8.62 -2.37
C GLY A 133 18.24 7.29 -1.77
N LEU A 134 17.32 7.32 -0.80
CA LEU A 134 16.72 6.13 -0.20
C LEU A 134 15.41 5.81 -0.89
N HIS A 135 15.11 4.52 -1.12
CA HIS A 135 13.88 4.12 -1.83
C HIS A 135 12.62 4.35 -0.97
N GLY A 136 12.08 5.57 -1.01
CA GLY A 136 11.04 6.03 -0.08
C GLY A 136 9.75 5.23 -0.14
N ALA A 137 9.38 4.71 -1.31
CA ALA A 137 8.21 3.84 -1.45
C ALA A 137 8.36 2.49 -0.74
N SER A 138 9.60 2.01 -0.56
CA SER A 138 9.90 0.75 0.12
C SER A 138 10.06 0.96 1.62
N ILE A 139 10.70 2.06 2.03
CA ILE A 139 10.85 2.41 3.45
C ILE A 139 9.49 2.65 4.11
N THR A 140 8.58 3.32 3.41
CA THR A 140 7.22 3.59 3.92
C THR A 140 6.26 2.41 3.74
N GLN A 141 6.62 1.39 2.96
CA GLN A 141 5.75 0.25 2.63
C GLN A 141 5.18 -0.47 3.86
N PRO A 142 5.98 -0.84 4.89
CA PRO A 142 5.48 -1.59 6.04
C PRO A 142 4.41 -0.83 6.84
N ILE A 143 4.44 0.51 6.77
CA ILE A 143 3.46 1.37 7.42
C ILE A 143 2.22 1.52 6.54
N ARG A 144 2.38 1.84 5.25
CA ARG A 144 1.23 2.17 4.37
C ARG A 144 0.43 0.95 3.90
N LEU A 145 1.12 -0.15 3.54
CA LEU A 145 0.50 -1.27 2.82
C LEU A 145 -0.61 -1.97 3.63
N PRO A 146 -0.46 -2.23 4.95
CA PRO A 146 -1.54 -2.85 5.73
C PRO A 146 -2.83 -2.02 5.72
N PHE A 147 -2.72 -0.70 5.87
CA PHE A 147 -3.88 0.20 5.81
C PHE A 147 -4.49 0.24 4.42
N MET A 148 -3.67 0.40 3.38
CA MET A 148 -4.14 0.44 1.99
C MET A 148 -4.87 -0.84 1.59
N GLN A 149 -4.38 -2.01 2.01
CA GLN A 149 -5.03 -3.30 1.78
C GLN A 149 -6.36 -3.40 2.53
N MET A 150 -6.40 -2.96 3.79
CA MET A 150 -7.64 -2.91 4.56
C MET A 150 -8.68 -1.99 3.88
N TYR A 151 -8.28 -0.80 3.42
CA TYR A 151 -9.16 0.12 2.68
C TYR A 151 -9.66 -0.45 1.37
N LEU A 152 -8.76 -1.07 0.60
CA LEU A 152 -9.12 -1.65 -0.69
C LEU A 152 -10.08 -2.82 -0.52
N MET A 153 -9.84 -3.71 0.45
CA MET A 153 -10.75 -4.81 0.76
C MET A 153 -12.13 -4.30 1.21
N ALA A 154 -12.19 -3.27 2.07
CA ALA A 154 -13.45 -2.64 2.44
C ALA A 154 -14.19 -2.04 1.23
N ASN A 155 -13.46 -1.40 0.32
CA ASN A 155 -14.01 -0.85 -0.92
C ASN A 155 -14.50 -1.95 -1.88
N ILE A 156 -13.76 -3.06 -2.04
CA ILE A 156 -14.17 -4.22 -2.85
C ILE A 156 -15.48 -4.82 -2.34
N THR A 157 -15.59 -5.01 -1.03
CA THR A 157 -16.80 -5.53 -0.40
C THR A 157 -18.00 -4.60 -0.65
N ALA A 158 -17.83 -3.28 -0.44
CA ALA A 158 -18.88 -2.31 -0.71
C ALA A 158 -19.28 -2.29 -2.19
N PHE A 159 -18.30 -2.26 -3.10
CA PHE A 159 -18.53 -2.27 -4.54
C PHE A 159 -19.30 -3.52 -5.00
N SER A 160 -18.92 -4.70 -4.48
CA SER A 160 -19.59 -5.97 -4.80
C SER A 160 -21.02 -6.03 -4.27
N ALA A 161 -21.32 -5.30 -3.20
CA ALA A 161 -22.66 -5.17 -2.62
C ALA A 161 -23.48 -4.02 -3.24
N GLY A 162 -22.90 -3.21 -4.14
CA GLY A 162 -23.56 -2.01 -4.67
C GLY A 162 -23.67 -0.85 -3.66
N GLU A 163 -22.89 -0.90 -2.59
CA GLU A 163 -22.87 0.09 -1.52
C GLU A 163 -21.88 1.24 -1.79
N PRO A 164 -22.04 2.41 -1.13
CA PRO A 164 -21.12 3.53 -1.28
C PRO A 164 -19.66 3.18 -0.94
N ILE A 165 -18.73 3.54 -1.84
CA ILE A 165 -17.30 3.36 -1.64
C ILE A 165 -16.73 4.56 -0.86
N VAL A 166 -16.14 4.30 0.31
CA VAL A 166 -15.79 5.35 1.28
C VAL A 166 -14.29 5.64 1.39
N ASN A 167 -13.40 4.66 1.22
CA ASN A 167 -11.98 4.86 1.49
C ASN A 167 -11.23 5.40 0.26
N PHE A 168 -10.29 6.31 0.47
CA PHE A 168 -9.56 7.00 -0.59
C PHE A 168 -8.18 6.38 -0.86
N PHE A 169 -7.42 6.14 0.21
CA PHE A 169 -6.00 5.79 0.18
C PHE A 169 -5.75 4.31 -0.11
N THR A 170 -6.08 3.88 -1.32
CA THR A 170 -5.90 2.50 -1.78
C THR A 170 -4.62 2.32 -2.60
N GLN A 171 -4.24 1.08 -2.91
CA GLN A 171 -3.07 0.79 -3.74
C GLN A 171 -3.11 1.47 -5.13
N PRO A 172 -4.24 1.50 -5.87
CA PRO A 172 -4.33 2.28 -7.11
C PRO A 172 -4.06 3.78 -6.92
N PHE A 173 -4.51 4.37 -5.81
CA PHE A 173 -4.24 5.78 -5.50
C PHE A 173 -2.73 6.02 -5.36
N TRP A 174 -2.04 5.17 -4.59
CA TRP A 174 -0.59 5.26 -4.45
C TRP A 174 0.13 5.10 -5.79
N SER A 175 -0.18 4.02 -6.52
CA SER A 175 0.55 3.65 -7.72
C SER A 175 0.39 4.64 -8.87
N TYR A 176 -0.82 5.15 -9.11
CA TYR A 176 -1.13 5.88 -10.34
C TYR A 176 -1.39 7.38 -10.17
N VAL A 177 -1.47 7.85 -8.91
CA VAL A 177 -1.57 9.29 -8.60
C VAL A 177 -0.29 9.77 -7.91
N ILE A 178 0.12 9.12 -6.82
CA ILE A 178 1.26 9.57 -6.02
C ILE A 178 2.58 9.25 -6.72
N THR A 179 2.77 8.00 -7.14
CA THR A 179 4.01 7.53 -7.78
C THR A 179 3.88 7.44 -9.31
N LEU A 180 3.24 8.45 -9.91
CA LEU A 180 2.97 8.50 -11.35
C LEU A 180 4.26 8.56 -12.18
N GLY A 181 4.63 7.44 -12.79
CA GLY A 181 5.94 7.32 -13.43
C GLY A 181 7.10 7.17 -12.46
N GLY A 182 6.86 6.68 -11.24
CA GLY A 182 7.84 6.44 -10.18
C GLY A 182 7.80 7.46 -9.03
N GLY A 183 8.86 7.49 -8.21
CA GLY A 183 9.01 8.53 -7.17
C GLY A 183 8.92 9.95 -7.75
N GLY A 184 8.27 10.87 -7.06
CA GLY A 184 8.17 12.27 -7.49
C GLY A 184 7.25 12.57 -8.68
N ALA A 185 6.42 11.62 -9.14
CA ALA A 185 5.56 11.81 -10.31
C ALA A 185 6.35 12.16 -11.60
N THR A 186 7.42 11.42 -11.88
CA THR A 186 8.44 11.80 -12.87
C THR A 186 8.09 11.52 -14.33
N LEU A 187 6.92 10.95 -14.66
CA LEU A 187 6.55 10.71 -16.06
C LEU A 187 6.51 12.02 -16.87
N GLY A 188 5.92 13.07 -16.32
CA GLY A 188 5.90 14.40 -16.95
C GLY A 188 7.31 14.94 -17.20
N LEU A 189 8.23 14.77 -16.25
CA LEU A 189 9.63 15.15 -16.39
C LEU A 189 10.33 14.36 -17.52
N CYS A 190 10.11 13.05 -17.63
CA CYS A 190 10.67 12.24 -18.71
C CYS A 190 10.24 12.76 -20.08
N ILE A 191 8.97 13.14 -20.22
CA ILE A 191 8.43 13.72 -21.47
C ILE A 191 9.11 15.05 -21.80
N LEU A 192 9.36 15.91 -20.80
CA LEU A 192 10.10 17.16 -21.00
C LEU A 192 11.54 16.91 -21.45
N LEU A 193 12.24 15.96 -20.83
CA LEU A 193 13.63 15.63 -21.16
C LEU A 193 13.78 15.19 -22.62
N LEU A 194 12.84 14.44 -23.18
CA LEU A 194 12.84 14.07 -24.62
C LEU A 194 12.88 15.30 -25.55
N ARG A 195 12.34 16.43 -25.09
CA ARG A 195 12.27 17.70 -25.82
C ARG A 195 13.44 18.64 -25.51
N SER A 196 14.38 18.22 -24.67
CA SER A 196 15.55 19.02 -24.27
C SER A 196 16.44 19.36 -25.46
N LYS A 197 17.04 20.55 -25.41
CA LYS A 197 18.10 20.98 -26.33
C LYS A 197 19.47 20.41 -25.92
N SER A 198 19.69 20.16 -24.63
CA SER A 198 20.91 19.49 -24.15
C SER A 198 20.92 18.04 -24.62
N VAL A 199 22.06 17.61 -25.16
CA VAL A 199 22.25 16.25 -25.66
C VAL A 199 22.23 15.25 -24.51
N GLU A 200 22.84 15.58 -23.37
CA GLU A 200 22.85 14.76 -22.16
C GLU A 200 21.42 14.52 -21.66
N LEU A 201 20.66 15.59 -21.41
CA LEU A 201 19.29 15.52 -20.89
C LEU A 201 18.34 14.81 -21.86
N LYS A 202 18.46 15.06 -23.17
CA LYS A 202 17.65 14.37 -24.19
C LYS A 202 17.95 12.88 -24.23
N THR A 203 19.22 12.50 -24.11
CA THR A 203 19.63 11.08 -24.09
C THR A 203 19.06 10.40 -22.85
N LEU A 204 19.13 11.04 -21.69
CA LEU A 204 18.54 10.53 -20.47
C LEU A 204 17.02 10.34 -20.58
N GLY A 205 16.31 11.32 -21.18
CA GLY A 205 14.88 11.20 -21.45
C GLY A 205 14.52 9.98 -22.30
N LYS A 206 15.32 9.67 -23.33
CA LYS A 206 15.12 8.48 -24.18
C LYS A 206 15.32 7.18 -23.42
N LEU A 207 16.31 7.12 -22.54
CA LEU A 207 16.59 5.94 -21.72
C LEU A 207 15.53 5.73 -20.62
N SER A 208 14.93 6.82 -20.14
CA SER A 208 14.06 6.80 -18.97
C SER A 208 12.57 6.68 -19.29
N ILE A 209 12.11 7.15 -20.44
CA ILE A 209 10.66 7.18 -20.76
C ILE A 209 10.04 5.79 -20.79
N GLY A 210 10.77 4.78 -21.31
CA GLY A 210 10.30 3.40 -21.37
C GLY A 210 9.97 2.85 -19.98
N PRO A 211 10.96 2.79 -19.06
CA PRO A 211 10.72 2.43 -17.67
C PRO A 211 9.66 3.29 -16.96
N ALA A 212 9.66 4.60 -17.20
CA ALA A 212 8.72 5.52 -16.56
C ALA A 212 7.26 5.25 -16.93
N ILE A 213 6.97 4.77 -18.14
CA ILE A 213 5.61 4.34 -18.53
C ILE A 213 5.11 3.20 -17.62
N PHE A 214 6.01 2.36 -17.12
CA PHE A 214 5.73 1.27 -16.18
C PHE A 214 6.02 1.68 -14.72
N ASN A 215 6.04 2.98 -14.42
CA ASN A 215 6.26 3.55 -13.09
C ASN A 215 7.62 3.22 -12.45
N ILE A 216 8.63 2.88 -13.27
CA ILE A 216 10.01 2.61 -12.86
C ILE A 216 10.86 3.84 -13.23
N ASN A 217 11.56 4.45 -12.28
CA ASN A 217 12.22 5.74 -12.50
C ASN A 217 13.64 5.87 -11.96
N GLU A 218 14.27 4.78 -11.55
CA GLU A 218 15.68 4.72 -11.16
C GLU A 218 16.60 5.36 -12.22
N PRO A 219 16.37 5.19 -13.54
CA PRO A 219 17.15 5.91 -14.55
C PRO A 219 17.11 7.43 -14.39
N ILE A 220 15.98 8.02 -13.99
CA ILE A 220 15.89 9.46 -13.70
C ILE A 220 16.48 9.79 -12.34
N ILE A 221 16.15 9.04 -11.30
CA ILE A 221 16.61 9.36 -9.93
C ILE A 221 18.13 9.41 -9.84
N PHE A 222 18.81 8.48 -10.54
CA PHE A 222 20.26 8.36 -10.50
C PHE A 222 20.95 8.96 -11.72
N GLY A 223 20.32 8.95 -12.90
CA GLY A 223 20.89 9.50 -14.13
C GLY A 223 20.68 11.00 -14.28
N LEU A 224 19.59 11.54 -13.72
CA LEU A 224 19.48 12.95 -13.41
C LEU A 224 19.93 13.08 -11.95
N PRO A 225 20.80 14.04 -11.58
CA PRO A 225 21.16 14.23 -10.18
C PRO A 225 19.93 14.79 -9.44
N MET A 226 18.93 13.97 -9.17
CA MET A 226 17.72 14.31 -8.41
C MET A 226 18.00 14.21 -6.92
N VAL A 227 18.79 13.19 -6.55
CA VAL A 227 19.29 12.98 -5.20
C VAL A 227 20.11 14.17 -4.76
N LEU A 228 19.75 14.73 -3.61
CA LEU A 228 20.42 15.88 -2.98
C LEU A 228 20.49 17.15 -3.85
N ASN A 229 19.68 17.26 -4.90
CA ASN A 229 19.64 18.44 -5.76
C ASN A 229 18.54 19.41 -5.29
N PRO A 230 18.89 20.57 -4.71
CA PRO A 230 17.90 21.50 -4.17
C PRO A 230 16.97 22.10 -5.24
N LEU A 231 17.43 22.20 -6.50
CA LEU A 231 16.61 22.68 -7.61
C LEU A 231 15.46 21.72 -7.88
N MET A 232 15.76 20.42 -7.95
CA MET A 232 14.75 19.40 -8.27
C MET A 232 13.98 18.92 -7.04
N MET A 233 14.47 19.17 -5.83
CA MET A 233 13.81 18.83 -4.56
C MET A 233 12.36 19.33 -4.51
N ILE A 234 12.12 20.58 -4.92
CA ILE A 234 10.81 21.22 -4.83
C ILE A 234 9.76 20.47 -5.66
N PRO A 235 9.89 20.34 -6.99
CA PRO A 235 8.88 19.63 -7.76
C PRO A 235 8.84 18.14 -7.39
N PHE A 236 9.99 17.55 -7.05
CA PHE A 236 10.07 16.14 -6.69
C PHE A 236 9.30 15.77 -5.42
N ILE A 237 9.25 16.65 -4.42
CA ILE A 237 8.47 16.44 -3.20
C ILE A 237 7.00 16.86 -3.41
N PHE A 238 6.76 18.02 -4.04
CA PHE A 238 5.44 18.65 -4.00
C PHE A 238 4.53 18.31 -5.18
N VAL A 239 5.03 17.90 -6.34
CA VAL A 239 4.17 17.47 -7.46
C VAL A 239 3.28 16.28 -7.06
N PRO A 240 3.79 15.20 -6.43
CA PRO A 240 2.94 14.12 -5.91
C PRO A 240 1.87 14.59 -4.90
N VAL A 241 2.17 15.61 -4.09
CA VAL A 241 1.24 16.18 -3.12
C VAL A 241 0.12 16.94 -3.83
N ILE A 242 0.45 17.72 -4.87
CA ILE A 242 -0.55 18.40 -5.70
C ILE A 242 -1.45 17.38 -6.39
N ASN A 243 -0.88 16.32 -6.96
CA ASN A 243 -1.64 15.22 -7.57
C ASN A 243 -2.57 14.54 -6.56
N THR A 244 -2.08 14.32 -5.34
CA THR A 244 -2.88 13.78 -4.22
C THR A 244 -4.09 14.66 -3.93
N ILE A 245 -3.89 15.97 -3.76
CA ILE A 245 -4.97 16.92 -3.44
C ILE A 245 -6.03 16.92 -4.55
N ILE A 246 -5.60 16.96 -5.81
CA ILE A 246 -6.51 16.97 -6.96
C ILE A 246 -7.30 15.66 -7.02
N ALA A 247 -6.62 14.51 -6.99
CA ALA A 247 -7.30 13.21 -7.08
C ALA A 247 -8.24 12.96 -5.92
N TYR A 248 -7.83 13.28 -4.69
CA TYR A 248 -8.68 13.18 -3.51
C TYR A 248 -9.94 14.05 -3.67
N THR A 249 -9.78 15.30 -4.13
CA THR A 249 -10.90 16.21 -4.35
C THR A 249 -11.85 15.68 -5.44
N CYS A 250 -11.32 15.18 -6.56
CA CYS A 250 -12.14 14.55 -7.61
C CYS A 250 -12.91 13.34 -7.09
N MET A 251 -12.29 12.52 -6.24
CA MET A 251 -12.94 11.37 -5.60
C MET A 251 -13.98 11.77 -4.55
N ALA A 252 -13.71 12.82 -3.77
CA ALA A 252 -14.61 13.33 -2.74
C ALA A 252 -15.87 13.97 -3.35
N LEU A 253 -15.71 14.63 -4.51
CA LEU A 253 -16.82 15.18 -5.30
C LEU A 253 -17.51 14.15 -6.20
N ASN A 254 -17.12 12.86 -6.12
CA ASN A 254 -17.62 11.77 -6.97
C ASN A 254 -17.47 12.02 -8.49
N ILE A 255 -16.52 12.87 -8.88
CA ILE A 255 -16.15 13.07 -10.28
C ILE A 255 -15.46 11.81 -10.81
N VAL A 256 -14.63 11.19 -9.97
CA VAL A 256 -13.86 9.97 -10.27
C VAL A 256 -14.13 8.93 -9.17
N GLY A 257 -14.24 7.66 -9.57
CA GLY A 257 -14.38 6.53 -8.65
C GLY A 257 -13.16 6.34 -7.73
N LYS A 258 -13.36 5.65 -6.61
CA LYS A 258 -12.30 5.26 -5.68
C LYS A 258 -11.79 3.85 -6.03
N GLY A 259 -10.59 3.49 -5.58
CA GLY A 259 -9.98 2.19 -5.88
C GLY A 259 -10.80 1.02 -5.34
N VAL A 260 -11.11 0.07 -6.21
CA VAL A 260 -11.90 -1.15 -5.97
C VAL A 260 -11.29 -2.41 -6.59
N VAL A 261 -10.15 -2.31 -7.26
CA VAL A 261 -9.42 -3.45 -7.83
C VAL A 261 -7.93 -3.27 -7.60
N GLU A 262 -7.26 -4.31 -7.12
CA GLU A 262 -5.80 -4.37 -7.06
C GLU A 262 -5.25 -4.58 -8.47
N THR A 263 -4.35 -3.71 -8.92
CA THR A 263 -3.66 -3.85 -10.20
C THR A 263 -2.14 -3.78 -9.97
N PRO A 264 -1.31 -4.47 -10.78
CA PRO A 264 0.13 -4.39 -10.63
C PRO A 264 0.61 -2.94 -10.77
N TRP A 265 1.40 -2.44 -9.82
CA TRP A 265 1.86 -1.05 -9.81
C TRP A 265 2.66 -0.64 -11.06
N THR A 266 3.17 -1.61 -11.82
CA THR A 266 3.86 -1.40 -13.09
C THR A 266 2.92 -1.18 -14.28
N THR A 267 1.61 -1.31 -14.11
CA THR A 267 0.63 -1.04 -15.18
C THR A 267 0.73 0.41 -15.63
N PRO A 268 0.71 0.71 -16.95
CA PRO A 268 0.69 2.08 -17.43
C PRO A 268 -0.41 2.91 -16.75
N ALA A 269 -0.01 4.01 -16.11
CA ALA A 269 -0.82 4.64 -15.06
C ALA A 269 -2.25 5.01 -15.45
N PRO A 270 -2.54 5.55 -16.66
CA PRO A 270 -3.93 5.80 -17.08
C PRO A 270 -4.79 4.53 -17.14
N ILE A 271 -4.22 3.42 -17.61
CA ILE A 271 -4.90 2.13 -17.70
C ILE A 271 -5.07 1.55 -16.29
N GLY A 272 -4.01 1.58 -15.48
CA GLY A 272 -4.01 1.11 -14.12
C GLY A 272 -5.05 1.83 -13.24
N ALA A 273 -5.17 3.15 -13.38
CA ALA A 273 -6.17 3.93 -12.64
C ALA A 273 -7.60 3.62 -13.09
N ALA A 274 -7.84 3.51 -14.40
CA ALA A 274 -9.15 3.18 -14.94
C ALA A 274 -9.63 1.79 -14.49
N LEU A 275 -8.76 0.79 -14.57
CA LEU A 275 -9.05 -0.56 -14.11
C LEU A 275 -9.17 -0.63 -12.58
N GLY A 276 -8.23 0.01 -11.86
CA GLY A 276 -8.18 0.01 -10.41
C GLY A 276 -9.40 0.65 -9.75
N CYS A 277 -9.99 1.67 -10.38
CA CYS A 277 -11.22 2.31 -9.91
C CYS A 277 -12.49 1.78 -10.60
N MET A 278 -12.36 0.86 -11.57
CA MET A 278 -13.44 0.46 -12.48
C MET A 278 -14.19 1.66 -13.09
N ASP A 279 -13.45 2.74 -13.37
CA ASP A 279 -13.97 4.02 -13.84
C ASP A 279 -12.99 4.66 -14.83
N ILE A 280 -13.40 4.79 -16.10
CA ILE A 280 -12.59 5.38 -17.17
C ILE A 280 -12.19 6.83 -16.84
N LYS A 281 -12.99 7.57 -16.07
CA LYS A 281 -12.67 8.94 -15.65
C LYS A 281 -11.41 8.99 -14.79
N ALA A 282 -11.06 7.92 -14.08
CA ALA A 282 -9.79 7.83 -13.34
C ALA A 282 -8.58 7.83 -14.29
N GLY A 283 -8.67 7.11 -15.42
CA GLY A 283 -7.63 7.14 -16.44
C GLY A 283 -7.48 8.51 -17.10
N ILE A 284 -8.60 9.18 -17.38
CA ILE A 284 -8.62 10.55 -17.92
C ILE A 284 -7.99 11.53 -16.92
N MET A 285 -8.34 11.42 -15.64
CA MET A 285 -7.74 12.22 -14.57
C MET A 285 -6.22 12.05 -14.54
N VAL A 286 -5.71 10.81 -14.61
CA VAL A 286 -4.25 10.56 -14.64
C VAL A 286 -3.59 11.19 -15.87
N ILE A 287 -4.22 11.16 -17.06
CA ILE A 287 -3.69 11.86 -18.24
C ILE A 287 -3.59 13.36 -17.99
N ILE A 288 -4.60 13.97 -17.35
CA ILE A 288 -4.58 15.39 -16.98
C ILE A 288 -3.46 15.65 -15.96
N LEU A 289 -3.26 14.77 -14.98
CA LEU A 289 -2.16 14.87 -14.02
C LEU A 289 -0.79 14.81 -14.70
N ILE A 290 -0.58 13.93 -15.70
CA ILE A 290 0.68 13.89 -16.46
C ILE A 290 0.95 15.25 -17.13
N ILE A 291 -0.07 15.88 -17.72
CA ILE A 291 0.06 17.20 -18.34
C ILE A 291 0.39 18.26 -17.27
N LEU A 292 -0.28 18.20 -16.13
CA LEU A 292 -0.01 19.10 -15.01
C LEU A 292 1.43 18.92 -14.48
N ASP A 293 1.89 17.68 -14.32
CA ASP A 293 3.25 17.36 -13.90
C ASP A 293 4.27 17.98 -14.85
N MET A 294 4.04 17.89 -16.17
CA MET A 294 4.88 18.59 -17.14
C MET A 294 4.92 20.09 -16.88
N LEU A 295 3.78 20.73 -16.60
CA LEU A 295 3.74 22.17 -16.32
C LEU A 295 4.46 22.53 -15.02
N LEU A 296 4.29 21.74 -13.96
CA LEU A 296 4.90 21.96 -12.66
C LEU A 296 6.42 21.72 -12.67
N TYR A 297 6.88 20.71 -13.41
CA TYR A 297 8.32 20.45 -13.61
C TYR A 297 8.99 21.42 -14.58
N TYR A 298 8.23 22.01 -15.52
CA TYR A 298 8.77 22.85 -16.59
C TYR A 298 9.76 23.94 -16.15
N PRO A 299 9.46 24.80 -15.16
CA PRO A 299 10.39 25.87 -14.77
C PRO A 299 11.73 25.33 -14.25
N PHE A 300 11.69 24.26 -13.45
CA PHE A 300 12.89 23.61 -12.89
C PHE A 300 13.69 22.91 -13.99
N PHE A 301 13.01 22.21 -14.88
CA PHE A 301 13.60 21.61 -16.07
C PHE A 301 14.33 22.65 -16.94
N LYS A 302 13.73 23.82 -17.19
CA LYS A 302 14.36 24.87 -18.02
C LYS A 302 15.59 25.48 -17.36
N LEU A 303 15.60 25.62 -16.03
CA LEU A 303 16.78 26.08 -15.29
C LEU A 303 17.93 25.07 -15.40
N MET A 304 17.63 23.79 -15.20
CA MET A 304 18.60 22.70 -15.32
C MET A 304 19.10 22.53 -16.76
N GLU A 305 18.22 22.64 -17.76
CA GLU A 305 18.59 22.61 -19.18
C GLU A 305 19.55 23.76 -19.53
N LYS A 306 19.29 24.96 -19.00
CA LYS A 306 20.19 26.12 -19.20
C LYS A 306 21.58 25.87 -18.61
N GLN A 307 21.67 25.28 -17.42
CA GLN A 307 22.96 24.93 -16.79
C GLN A 307 23.71 23.90 -17.63
N LYS A 308 23.03 22.82 -18.05
CA LYS A 308 23.62 21.77 -18.86
C LYS A 308 24.08 22.24 -20.24
N LEU A 309 23.31 23.11 -20.90
CA LEU A 309 23.75 23.73 -22.14
C LEU A 309 24.98 24.62 -21.97
N ALA A 310 25.12 25.31 -20.83
CA ALA A 310 26.31 26.10 -20.57
C ALA A 310 27.55 25.21 -20.38
N GLU A 311 27.39 24.07 -19.70
CA GLU A 311 28.42 23.04 -19.56
C GLU A 311 28.79 22.39 -20.91
N GLU A 312 27.81 22.04 -21.74
CA GLU A 312 28.03 21.41 -23.07
C GLU A 312 28.71 22.34 -24.09
N ASN A 313 28.56 23.66 -23.95
CA ASN A 313 29.12 24.66 -24.87
C ASN A 313 30.40 25.33 -24.33
N SER A 314 30.87 24.94 -23.14
CA SER A 314 32.15 25.40 -22.56
C SER A 314 33.27 24.45 -22.95
#